data_AF-A0AAW0L2C9-F1
#
_entry.id   AF-A0AAW0L2C9-F1
#
_cell.length_a   1.000
_cell.length_b   1.000
_cell.length_c   1.000
_cell.angle_alpha   90.00
_cell.angle_beta   90.00
_cell.angle_gamma   90.00
#
_symmetry.space_group_name_H-M   'P 1'
#
loop_
_entity.id
_entity.type
_entity.pdbx_description
1 polymer ?
#
loop_
_entity_poly.entity_id
_entity_poly.type
_entity_poly.pdbx_seq_one_letter_code
_entity_poly.pdbx_strand_id
1 'polypeptide(L)' 'MVEVARKVGAASKFTGSGGAVVAFCPDGPSQVKLLENECQEAGFIVIPLKVVPSCLSDEDLKTLQK' A
#
# COMPACT_ATOMS: atom_id res chain seq x y z
N MET A 1 -6.30 -1.04 11.02
CA MET A 1 -5.49 -1.12 9.79
C MET A 1 -4.98 0.27 9.38
N VAL A 2 -5.81 1.18 8.85
CA VAL A 2 -5.37 2.53 8.42
C VAL A 2 -4.65 3.30 9.54
N GLU A 3 -5.25 3.36 10.73
CA GLU A 3 -4.64 4.10 11.85
C GLU A 3 -3.33 3.46 12.36
N VAL A 4 -3.18 2.14 12.23
CA VAL A 4 -1.90 1.45 12.56
C VAL A 4 -0.80 1.91 11.62
N ALA A 5 -1.07 2.00 10.32
CA ALA A 5 -0.11 2.53 9.36
C ALA A 5 0.16 4.02 9.56
N ARG A 6 -0.86 4.84 9.88
CA ARG A 6 -0.67 6.27 10.14
C ARG A 6 0.17 6.55 11.38
N LYS A 7 0.10 5.70 12.41
CA LYS A 7 0.90 5.82 13.64
C LYS A 7 2.41 5.86 13.37
N VAL A 8 2.88 5.16 12.33
CA VAL A 8 4.29 5.12 11.91
C VAL A 8 4.62 6.07 10.76
N GLY A 9 3.69 6.97 10.41
CA GLY A 9 3.86 7.93 9.31
C GLY A 9 3.67 7.35 7.91
N ALA A 10 3.24 6.09 7.78
CA ALA A 10 3.00 5.50 6.46
C ALA A 10 1.69 6.04 5.85
N ALA A 11 1.74 6.39 4.56
CA ALA A 11 0.54 6.70 3.79
C ALA A 11 -0.26 5.41 3.59
N SER A 12 -1.56 5.41 3.84
CA SER A 12 -2.35 4.18 3.68
C SER A 12 -3.78 4.44 3.23
N LYS A 13 -4.36 3.44 2.56
CA LYS A 13 -5.75 3.45 2.08
C LYS A 13 -6.30 2.03 2.04
N PHE A 14 -7.61 1.89 2.28
CA PHE A 14 -8.34 0.64 2.05
C PHE A 14 -8.33 0.24 0.56
N THR A 15 -8.17 -1.05 0.31
CA THR A 15 -8.24 -1.64 -1.03
C THR A 15 -9.67 -2.07 -1.35
N GLY A 16 -10.23 -1.59 -2.47
CA GLY A 16 -11.58 -1.97 -2.92
C GLY A 16 -12.66 -1.66 -1.88
N SER A 17 -13.47 -2.65 -1.55
CA SER A 17 -14.54 -2.57 -0.54
C SER A 17 -14.04 -2.62 0.92
N GLY A 18 -12.74 -2.85 1.14
CA GLY A 18 -12.16 -2.96 2.48
C GLY A 18 -11.60 -4.36 2.77
N GLY A 19 -11.37 -4.67 4.05
CA GLY A 19 -10.78 -5.95 4.50
C GLY A 19 -9.26 -6.02 4.44
N ALA A 20 -8.61 -5.11 3.70
CA ALA A 20 -7.16 -4.92 3.69
C ALA A 20 -6.81 -3.44 3.42
N VAL A 21 -5.57 -3.07 3.73
CA VAL A 21 -5.00 -1.76 3.40
C VAL A 21 -3.72 -1.95 2.60
N VAL A 22 -3.46 -1.01 1.69
CA VAL A 22 -2.13 -0.80 1.12
C VAL A 22 -1.50 0.34 1.89
N ALA A 23 -0.26 0.14 2.31
CA ALA A 23 0.57 1.14 2.96
C ALA A 23 1.82 1.43 2.10
N PHE A 24 2.18 2.71 2.02
CA PHE A 24 3.38 3.20 1.37
C PHE A 24 4.26 3.88 2.43
N CYS A 25 5.51 3.47 2.51
CA CYS A 25 6.48 3.98 3.49
C CYS A 25 7.48 4.93 2.80
N PRO A 26 7.23 6.25 2.78
CA PRO A 26 8.11 7.22 2.13
C PRO A 26 9.52 7.28 2.74
N ASP A 27 9.67 6.92 4.02
CA ASP A 27 10.95 6.97 4.73
C ASP A 27 11.78 5.69 4.56
N GLY A 28 11.31 4.76 3.73
CA GLY A 28 12.06 3.58 3.31
C GLY A 28 12.05 2.42 4.33
N PRO A 29 13.08 1.55 4.30
CA PRO A 29 13.06 0.26 5.01
C PRO A 29 12.90 0.35 6.53
N SER A 30 13.39 1.41 7.17
CA SER A 30 13.25 1.63 8.61
C SER A 30 11.78 1.79 9.00
N GLN A 31 11.02 2.57 8.24
CA GLN A 31 9.58 2.74 8.45
C GLN A 31 8.80 1.47 8.10
N VAL A 32 9.22 0.73 7.08
CA VAL A 32 8.64 -0.60 6.78
C VAL A 32 8.77 -1.52 7.99
N LYS A 33 9.92 -1.54 8.66
CA LYS A 33 10.12 -2.36 9.87
C LYS A 33 9.21 -1.94 11.03
N LEU A 34 9.05 -0.63 11.25
CA LEU A 34 8.12 -0.12 12.25
C LEU A 34 6.67 -0.51 11.93
N LEU A 35 6.27 -0.40 10.67
CA LEU A 35 4.95 -0.81 10.19
C LEU A 35 4.71 -2.31 10.41
N GLU A 36 5.68 -3.16 10.08
CA GLU A 36 5.61 -4.61 10.30
C GLU A 36 5.37 -4.94 11.77
N ASN A 37 6.13 -4.33 12.67
CA ASN A 37 6.02 -4.58 14.11
C ASN A 37 4.62 -4.17 14.63
N GLU A 38 4.18 -2.96 14.31
CA GLU A 38 2.86 -2.44 14.73
C GLU A 38 1.69 -3.24 14.14
N CYS A 39 1.84 -3.71 12.89
CA CYS A 39 0.85 -4.59 12.27
C CYS A 39 0.80 -5.95 12.96
N GLN A 40 1.95 -6.55 13.26
CA GLN A 40 2.04 -7.84 13.95
C GLN A 40 1.44 -7.77 15.36
N GLU A 41 1.75 -6.70 16.12
CA GLU A 41 1.17 -6.45 17.46
C GLU A 41 -0.34 -6.28 17.40
N ALA A 42 -0.86 -5.63 16.35
CA ALA A 42 -2.30 -5.48 16.13
C ALA A 42 -2.98 -6.73 15.52
N GLY A 43 -2.25 -7.82 15.28
CA GLY A 43 -2.79 -9.07 14.73
C GLY A 43 -3.00 -9.06 13.20
N PHE A 44 -2.35 -8.14 12.49
CA PHE A 44 -2.37 -8.06 11.03
C PHE A 44 -1.15 -8.76 10.40
N ILE A 45 -1.35 -9.33 9.21
CA ILE A 45 -0.30 -9.90 8.39
C ILE A 45 0.13 -8.86 7.36
N VAL A 46 1.43 -8.64 7.23
CA VAL A 46 2.02 -7.75 6.22
C VAL A 46 2.57 -8.58 5.06
N ILE A 47 2.19 -8.22 3.84
CA ILE A 47 2.65 -8.88 2.61
C ILE A 47 3.32 -7.81 1.72
N PRO A 48 4.56 -8.04 1.25
CA PRO A 48 5.21 -7.14 0.31
C PRO A 48 4.40 -7.01 -0.99
N LEU A 49 4.08 -5.78 -1.38
CA LEU A 49 3.33 -5.51 -2.59
C LEU A 49 4.28 -5.47 -3.80
N LYS A 50 3.92 -6.18 -4.87
CA LYS A 50 4.60 -6.09 -6.16
C LYS A 50 3.86 -5.12 -7.07
N VAL A 51 4.51 -4.02 -7.44
CA VAL A 51 3.97 -3.11 -8.45
C VAL A 51 4.06 -3.80 -9.80
N VAL A 52 2.94 -3.87 -10.51
CA VAL A 52 2.85 -4.45 -11.85
C VAL A 52 2.64 -3.33 -12.87
N PRO A 53 3.21 -3.46 -14.09
CA PRO A 53 2.94 -2.51 -15.16
C PRO A 53 1.47 -2.53 -15.56
N SER A 54 1.05 -1.49 -16.26
CA SER A 54 -0.28 -1.42 -16.84
C SER A 54 -0.52 -2.59 -17.80
N CYS A 55 -1.71 -3.18 -17.75
CA CYS A 55 -2.16 -4.18 -18.73
C CYS A 55 -2.81 -3.53 -19.98
N LEU A 56 -2.87 -2.21 -20.01
CA LEU A 56 -3.48 -1.45 -21.10
C LEU A 56 -2.61 -1.54 -22.35
N SER A 57 -3.26 -1.65 -23.50
CA SER A 57 -2.62 -1.51 -24.81
C SER A 57 -2.22 -0.06 -25.07
N ASP A 58 -1.36 0.15 -26.08
CA ASP A 58 -1.02 1.50 -26.53
C ASP A 58 -2.25 2.25 -27.04
N GLU A 59 -3.20 1.56 -27.65
CA GLU A 59 -4.49 2.09 -28.07
C GLU A 59 -5.31 2.57 -26.86
N ASP A 60 -5.41 1.76 -25.81
CA ASP A 60 -6.12 2.13 -24.57
C ASP A 60 -5.47 3.36 -23.92
N LEU A 61 -4.14 3.41 -23.87
CA LEU A 61 -3.40 4.55 -23.32
C LEU A 61 -3.68 5.85 -24.08
N LYS A 62 -3.84 5.80 -25.41
CA LYS A 62 -4.22 6.97 -26.22
C LYS A 62 -5.62 7.48 -25.86
N THR A 63 -6.56 6.61 -25.47
CA THR A 63 -7.91 7.05 -25.04
C THR A 63 -7.91 7.80 -23.70
N LEU A 64 -6.86 7.61 -22.88
CA LEU A 64 -6.70 8.27 -21.59
C LEU A 64 -5.92 9.59 -21.68
N GLN A 65 -5.23 9.84 -22.80
CA GLN A 65 -4.56 11.11 -23.09
C GLN A 65 -5.60 12.11 -23.60
N LYS A 66 -6.12 12.94 -22.69
CA LYS A 66 -7.07 14.02 -23.01
C LYS A 66 -6.35 15.36 -23.18
#